data_AF-A0A351KQ73-F1
#
_entry.id   AF-A0A351KQ73-F1
#
_cell.length_a   1.000
_cell.length_b   1.000
_cell.length_c   1.000
_cell.angle_alpha   90.00
_cell.angle_beta   90.00
_cell.angle_gamma   90.00
#
_symmetry.space_group_name_H-M   'P 1'
#
loop_
_entity.id
_entity.type
_entity.pdbx_description
1 polymer ?
#
loop_
_entity_poly.entity_id
_entity_poly.type
_entity_poly.pdbx_seq_one_letter_code
_entity_poly.pdbx_strand_id
1 'polypeptide(L)'
;VFHFDRWWNPAVEDQATDRAFRIGQHRNVLVHKFIAVGTLEERIDRLIEEKKEVASLIVSNDESWLSKLDNETFKALIALNRESAIA
;
A
#
# COMPACT_ATOMS: atom_id res chain seq x y z
N VAL A 1 19.54 0.08 7.77
CA VAL A 1 18.68 1.23 8.11
C VAL A 1 17.95 0.91 9.38
N PHE A 2 17.99 1.83 10.34
CA PHE A 2 17.25 1.69 11.60
C PHE A 2 16.17 2.76 11.62
N HIS A 3 14.91 2.32 11.68
CA HIS A 3 13.76 3.16 11.98
C HIS A 3 13.50 3.04 13.47
N PHE A 4 13.78 4.12 14.21
CA PHE A 4 13.71 4.15 15.67
C PHE A 4 12.28 4.20 16.19
N ASP A 5 11.40 4.90 15.48
CA ASP A 5 10.00 5.07 15.83
C ASP A 5 9.12 4.61 14.66
N ARG A 6 7.92 4.11 14.94
CA ARG A 6 7.01 3.66 13.89
C ARG A 6 6.23 4.83 13.30
N TRP A 7 6.51 5.18 12.04
CA TRP A 7 5.76 6.23 11.35
C TRP A 7 4.40 5.75 10.87
N TRP A 8 3.36 6.56 11.03
CA TRP A 8 1.98 6.22 10.68
C TRP A 8 1.72 6.14 9.16
N ASN A 9 2.55 6.83 8.37
CA ASN A 9 2.51 6.78 6.91
C ASN A 9 3.65 5.90 6.36
N PRO A 10 3.37 4.66 5.92
CA PRO A 10 4.42 3.72 5.50
C PRO A 10 5.27 4.24 4.34
N ALA A 11 4.68 5.02 3.41
CA ALA A 11 5.41 5.53 2.25
C ALA A 11 6.57 6.48 2.60
N VAL A 12 6.48 7.20 3.72
CA VAL A 12 7.56 8.08 4.20
C VAL A 12 8.72 7.26 4.76
N GLU A 13 8.40 6.17 5.46
CA GLU A 13 9.39 5.23 6.01
C GLU A 13 10.10 4.45 4.89
N ASP A 14 9.35 4.05 3.86
CA ASP A 14 9.90 3.38 2.68
C ASP A 14 10.82 4.32 1.89
N GLN A 15 10.43 5.59 1.68
CA GLN A 15 11.31 6.59 1.06
C GLN A 15 12.61 6.81 1.86
N ALA A 16 12.54 6.81 3.19
CA ALA A 16 13.73 6.89 4.03
C ALA A 16 14.63 5.65 3.86
N THR A 17 14.02 4.48 3.69
CA THR A 17 14.72 3.22 3.39
C THR A 17 15.40 3.25 2.02
N ASP A 18 14.71 3.78 1.00
CA ASP A 18 15.19 3.86 -0.39
C ASP A 18 16.48 4.67 -0.53
N ARG A 19 16.74 5.62 0.38
CA ARG A 19 18.02 6.35 0.42
C ARG A 19 19.22 5.42 0.61
N ALA A 20 19.05 4.29 1.30
CA ALA A 20 20.10 3.29 1.47
C ALA A 20 20.21 2.32 0.28
N PHE A 21 19.12 2.09 -0.46
CA PHE A 21 19.06 1.23 -1.66
C PHE A 21 19.44 1.95 -2.96
N ARG A 22 20.08 3.12 -2.88
CA ARG A 22 20.35 4.01 -4.01
C ARG A 22 21.04 3.29 -5.20
N ILE A 23 20.76 3.73 -6.43
CA ILE A 23 21.35 3.18 -7.66
C ILE A 23 22.89 3.16 -7.56
N GLY A 24 23.50 2.03 -7.90
CA GLY A 24 24.95 1.82 -7.85
C GLY A 24 25.45 1.22 -6.53
N GLN A 25 24.54 0.91 -5.61
CA GLN A 25 24.82 0.16 -4.40
C GLN A 25 24.84 -1.35 -4.71
N HIS A 26 25.80 -2.11 -4.15
CA HIS A 26 26.00 -3.55 -4.45
C HIS A 26 25.99 -4.48 -3.21
N ARG A 27 25.62 -3.99 -2.04
CA ARG A 27 25.63 -4.74 -0.77
C ARG A 27 24.22 -4.86 -0.22
N ASN A 28 23.90 -6.00 0.39
CA ASN A 28 22.61 -6.17 1.04
C ASN A 28 22.35 -5.08 2.10
N VAL A 29 21.17 -4.48 2.06
CA VAL A 29 20.71 -3.49 3.03
C VAL A 29 19.74 -4.18 4.00
N LEU A 30 20.11 -4.22 5.27
CA LEU A 30 19.24 -4.71 6.35
C LEU A 30 18.41 -3.54 6.88
N VAL A 31 17.11 -3.75 7.04
CA VAL A 31 16.17 -2.74 7.57
C VAL A 31 15.60 -3.27 8.88
N HIS A 32 15.80 -2.52 9.95
CA HIS A 32 15.29 -2.83 11.28
C HIS A 32 14.28 -1.76 11.67
N LYS A 33 13.07 -2.19 12.02
CA LYS A 33 12.00 -1.33 12.52
C LYS A 33 11.80 -1.67 13.99
N PHE A 34 12.02 -0.69 14.86
CA PHE A 34 11.71 -0.85 16.28
C PHE A 34 10.24 -0.51 16.53
N ILE A 35 9.62 -1.28 17.43
CA ILE A 35 8.23 -1.09 17.84
C ILE A 35 8.17 -1.32 19.35
N ALA A 36 7.68 -0.32 20.09
CA ALA A 36 7.44 -0.44 21.51
C ALA A 36 6.11 -1.16 21.79
N VAL A 37 6.19 -2.39 22.32
CA VAL A 37 5.04 -3.23 22.67
C VAL A 37 4.20 -2.59 23.79
N GLY A 38 2.87 -2.70 23.70
CA GLY A 38 1.95 -2.14 24.69
C GLY A 38 1.74 -0.63 24.57
N THR A 39 2.33 0.00 23.55
CA THR A 39 2.22 1.45 23.32
C THR A 39 1.35 1.76 22.10
N LEU A 40 1.24 3.05 21.77
CA LEU A 40 0.58 3.50 20.55
C LEU A 40 1.25 2.94 19.28
N GLU A 41 2.57 2.70 19.30
CA GLU A 41 3.29 2.20 18.13
C GLU A 41 2.81 0.82 17.67
N GLU A 42 2.49 -0.07 18.61
CA GLU A 42 1.92 -1.39 18.32
C GLU A 42 0.55 -1.27 17.64
N ARG A 43 -0.27 -0.29 18.06
CA ARG A 43 -1.58 -0.04 17.43
C ARG A 43 -1.42 0.52 16.03
N ILE A 44 -0.46 1.44 15.83
CA ILE A 44 -0.14 2.00 14.52
C ILE A 44 0.35 0.90 13.58
N ASP A 45 1.25 0.03 14.04
CA ASP A 45 1.74 -1.10 13.25
C ASP A 45 0.60 -2.01 12.78
N ARG A 46 -0.29 -2.41 13.69
CA ARG A 46 -1.46 -3.23 13.37
C ARG A 46 -2.37 -2.57 12.33
N LEU A 47 -2.68 -1.29 12.51
CA LEU A 47 -3.53 -0.53 11.58
C LEU A 47 -2.89 -0.43 10.19
N ILE A 48 -1.58 -0.25 10.12
CA ILE A 48 -0.85 -0.20 8.85
C ILE A 48 -0.94 -1.56 8.15
N GLU A 49 -0.75 -2.67 8.87
CA GLU A 49 -0.82 -4.00 8.27
C GLU A 49 -2.24 -4.38 7.85
N GLU A 50 -3.26 -4.10 8.67
CA GLU A 50 -4.68 -4.28 8.28
C GLU A 50 -5.00 -3.47 7.01
N LYS A 51 -4.54 -2.22 6.94
CA LYS A 51 -4.77 -1.36 5.77
C LYS A 51 -4.04 -1.86 4.54
N LYS A 52 -2.81 -2.38 4.68
CA LYS A 52 -2.07 -3.00 3.58
C LYS A 52 -2.73 -4.27 3.09
N GLU A 53 -3.22 -5.12 3.99
CA GLU A 53 -3.94 -6.34 3.64
C GLU A 53 -5.17 -6.01 2.82
N VAL A 54 -6.01 -5.08 3.29
CA VAL A 54 -7.19 -4.60 2.56
C VAL A 54 -6.81 -3.99 1.21
N ALA A 55 -5.77 -3.15 1.17
CA ALA A 55 -5.29 -2.58 -0.08
C ALA A 55 -4.79 -3.67 -1.05
N SER A 56 -4.12 -4.70 -0.55
CA SER A 56 -3.62 -5.81 -1.37
C SER A 56 -4.74 -6.65 -1.97
N LEU A 57 -5.87 -6.80 -1.27
CA LEU A 57 -7.08 -7.48 -1.79
C LEU A 57 -7.74 -6.70 -2.92
N ILE A 58 -7.62 -5.37 -2.91
CA ILE A 58 -8.15 -4.49 -3.96
C ILE A 58 -7.17 -4.39 -5.13
N VAL A 59 -5.87 -4.34 -4.83
CA VAL A 59 -4.77 -4.18 -5.80
C VAL A 59 -4.29 -5.51 -6.37
N SER A 60 -4.76 -6.66 -5.85
CA SER A 60 -4.66 -7.97 -6.52
C SER A 60 -5.54 -8.00 -7.76
N ASN A 61 -5.13 -7.18 -8.73
CA ASN A 61 -5.51 -7.11 -10.12
C ASN A 61 -4.95 -8.37 -10.79
N ASP A 62 -5.70 -9.45 -10.77
CA ASP A 62 -5.80 -10.22 -12.00
C ASP A 62 -6.74 -9.46 -12.93
N GLU A 63 -6.25 -8.55 -13.78
CA GLU A 63 -7.09 -7.87 -14.76
C GLU A 63 -7.82 -8.86 -15.70
N SER A 64 -7.53 -10.17 -15.65
CA SER A 64 -8.39 -11.19 -16.25
C SER A 64 -9.83 -11.17 -15.70
N TRP A 65 -10.12 -10.61 -14.53
CA TRP A 65 -11.52 -10.54 -14.10
C TRP A 65 -12.33 -9.63 -15.03
N LEU A 66 -11.71 -8.60 -15.61
CA LEU A 66 -12.35 -7.72 -16.62
C LEU A 66 -12.72 -8.50 -17.89
N SER A 67 -11.90 -9.46 -18.31
CA SER A 67 -12.19 -10.29 -19.50
C SER A 67 -13.22 -11.39 -19.26
N LYS A 68 -13.62 -11.62 -18.00
CA LYS A 68 -14.64 -12.60 -17.59
C LYS A 68 -16.03 -11.98 -17.40
N LEU A 69 -16.17 -10.66 -17.49
CA LEU A 69 -17.46 -9.97 -17.36
C LEU A 69 -18.27 -10.11 -18.65
N ASP A 70 -19.59 -10.18 -18.51
CA ASP A 70 -20.49 -10.05 -19.65
C ASP A 70 -20.49 -8.60 -20.19
N ASN A 71 -20.86 -8.46 -21.46
CA ASN A 71 -20.79 -7.17 -22.16
C ASN A 71 -21.66 -6.08 -21.53
N GLU A 72 -22.77 -6.42 -20.87
CA GLU A 72 -23.67 -5.44 -20.28
C GLU A 72 -23.14 -4.95 -18.92
N THR A 73 -22.61 -5.87 -18.11
CA THR A 73 -21.93 -5.54 -16.85
C THR A 73 -20.67 -4.71 -17.10
N PHE A 74 -19.88 -5.05 -18.13
CA PHE A 74 -18.68 -4.28 -18.48
C PHE A 74 -19.03 -2.87 -18.94
N LYS A 75 -20.05 -2.71 -19.79
CA LYS A 75 -20.52 -1.38 -20.24
C LYS A 75 -21.02 -0.53 -19.07
N ALA A 76 -21.74 -1.12 -18.12
CA ALA A 76 -22.22 -0.41 -16.95
C ALA A 76 -21.07 0.07 -16.04
N LEU A 77 -20.02 -0.75 -15.90
CA LEU A 77 -18.83 -0.43 -15.10
C LEU A 77 -18.03 0.76 -15.65
N ILE A 78 -17.91 0.86 -16.98
CA ILE A 78 -17.15 1.93 -17.66
C ILE A 78 -18.01 3.13 -18.06
N ALA A 79 -19.33 3.05 -17.87
CA ALA A 79 -20.23 4.15 -18.17
C ALA A 79 -20.00 5.30 -17.19
N LEU A 80 -19.81 6.51 -17.73
CA LEU A 80 -19.61 7.70 -16.93
C LEU A 80 -20.86 8.01 -16.10
N ASN A 81 -20.76 7.90 -14.78
CA ASN A 81 -21.81 8.36 -13.88
C ASN A 81 -21.79 9.90 -13.84
N ARG A 82 -22.78 10.51 -14.50
CA ARG A 82 -22.90 11.97 -14.61
C ARG A 82 -23.21 12.67 -13.29
N GLU A 83 -23.76 11.96 -12.30
CA GLU A 83 -24.02 12.56 -10.97
C GLU A 83 -22.72 12.84 -10.22
N SER A 84 -21.71 11.98 -10.36
CA SER A 84 -20.39 12.16 -9.75
C SER A 84 -19.49 13.15 -10.51
N ALA A 85 -19.78 13.39 -11.80
CA ALA A 85 -19.00 14.28 -12.65
C ALA A 85 -19.43 15.75 -12.58
N ILE A 86 -20.55 16.06 -11.92
CA ILE A 86 -21.11 17.42 -11.79
C ILE A 86 -20.93 17.98 -10.36
N ALA A 87 -20.27 17.24 -9.45
CA ALA A 87 -19.88 17.70 -8.12
C ALA A 87 -18.52 18.40 -8.12
#